data_AF-I1RLQ6-F1
#
_entry.id   AF-I1RLQ6-F1
#
_cell.length_a   1.000
_cell.length_b   1.000
_cell.length_c   1.000
_cell.angle_alpha   90.00
_cell.angle_beta   90.00
_cell.angle_gamma   90.00
#
_symmetry.space_group_name_H-M   'P 1'
#
loop_
_entity.id
_entity.type
_entity.pdbx_description
1 polymer ?
#
loop_
_entity_poly.entity_id
_entity_poly.type
_entity_poly.pdbx_seq_one_letter_code
_entity_poly.pdbx_strand_id
1 'polypeptide(L)'
;MTNTLDLGVFLDGPSKNHDREKQTFVEELWRQPLVETHIEALSAYFELLKREVYALLDTKSFNLSSLDFEHVLTIRDAILRRHSDTQEVLRKEVAEQLKTLNLPNEAISLAIMFVIRLLLMIKVKQYNGTINAQSHLLQISDNQNLKSVVDTIQTAPLLGYWNTISGFPPWFNVIDLEKKAGLRIDWTHYITEHLTIQGDTLYLFCNIEALKHINGAQELTSKFFKEDFINETVRTVHLFFPETPHGYSSSQYLTWFHEHGEIKSWQRSLASLNTPTVSRLYNEYPVWNQRLAWVLEASKNQPNMGIKRIWQDDRDLSLWWTRWALITAVFLAVVFGLIQSITGIIQVVYAGRE
;
A
#
# COMPACT_ATOMS: atom_id res chain seq x y z
N MET A 1 10.23 -35.46 -15.51
CA MET A 1 10.96 -34.43 -16.26
C MET A 1 10.90 -33.16 -15.41
N THR A 2 11.92 -32.93 -14.61
CA THR A 2 12.04 -31.74 -13.75
C THR A 2 12.56 -30.61 -14.63
N ASN A 3 11.63 -29.84 -15.22
CA ASN A 3 11.99 -28.55 -15.83
C ASN A 3 12.35 -27.63 -14.68
N THR A 4 13.65 -27.48 -14.40
CA THR A 4 14.17 -26.48 -13.47
C THR A 4 13.75 -25.10 -13.99
N LEU A 5 12.73 -24.52 -13.36
CA LEU A 5 12.23 -23.20 -13.70
C LEU A 5 13.28 -22.17 -13.25
N ASP A 6 13.88 -21.46 -14.21
CA ASP A 6 14.79 -20.35 -13.92
C ASP A 6 13.97 -19.15 -13.43
N LEU A 7 14.40 -18.52 -12.32
CA LEU A 7 13.80 -17.28 -11.83
C LEU A 7 13.89 -16.14 -12.85
N GLY A 8 14.83 -16.24 -13.82
CA GLY A 8 14.94 -15.35 -14.97
C GLY A 8 13.68 -15.28 -15.84
N VAL A 9 12.86 -16.35 -15.86
CA VAL A 9 11.59 -16.39 -16.60
C VAL A 9 10.60 -15.30 -16.13
N PHE A 10 10.73 -14.86 -14.88
CA PHE A 10 9.89 -13.82 -14.29
C PHE A 10 10.42 -12.39 -14.49
N LEU A 11 11.59 -12.23 -15.12
CA LEU A 11 12.19 -10.93 -15.42
C LEU A 11 11.68 -10.34 -16.74
N ASP A 12 11.18 -11.18 -17.64
CA ASP A 12 10.48 -10.73 -18.84
C ASP A 12 9.32 -9.82 -18.44
N GLY A 13 9.05 -8.78 -19.24
CA GLY A 13 7.96 -7.84 -19.00
C GLY A 13 6.60 -8.54 -18.89
N PRO A 14 5.49 -7.79 -18.74
CA PRO A 14 4.13 -8.34 -18.70
C PRO A 14 3.67 -9.02 -20.02
N SER A 15 4.59 -9.51 -20.85
CA SER A 15 4.28 -10.33 -22.01
C SER A 15 3.69 -11.68 -21.57
N LYS A 16 2.72 -12.17 -22.36
CA LYS A 16 2.00 -13.44 -22.18
C LYS A 16 2.87 -14.69 -22.33
N ASN A 17 4.17 -14.54 -22.53
CA ASN A 17 5.04 -15.65 -22.95
C ASN A 17 5.32 -16.69 -21.86
N HIS A 18 4.84 -16.52 -20.62
CA HIS A 18 5.10 -17.44 -19.51
C HIS A 18 3.92 -17.58 -18.53
N ASP A 19 2.68 -17.48 -19.02
CA ASP A 19 1.48 -17.51 -18.15
C ASP A 19 1.35 -18.83 -17.39
N ARG A 20 1.75 -19.95 -18.01
CA ARG A 20 1.70 -21.27 -17.39
C ARG A 20 2.73 -21.41 -16.27
N GLU A 21 3.96 -20.94 -16.50
CA GLU A 21 5.05 -20.93 -15.53
C GLU A 21 4.71 -20.05 -14.32
N LYS A 22 4.13 -18.87 -14.58
CA LYS A 22 3.60 -17.96 -13.55
C LYS A 22 2.48 -18.60 -12.74
N GLN A 23 1.56 -19.28 -13.40
CA GLN A 23 0.48 -20.02 -12.72
C GLN A 23 1.07 -21.12 -11.83
N THR A 24 1.93 -21.98 -12.39
CA THR A 24 2.57 -23.07 -11.62
C THR A 24 3.36 -22.51 -10.43
N PHE A 25 4.09 -21.42 -10.61
CA PHE A 25 4.82 -20.77 -9.51
C PHE A 25 3.89 -20.38 -8.36
N VAL A 26 2.79 -19.70 -8.67
CA VAL A 26 1.83 -19.21 -7.67
C VAL A 26 1.14 -20.37 -6.95
N GLU A 27 0.65 -21.35 -7.71
CA GLU A 27 -0.04 -22.52 -7.18
C GLU A 27 0.88 -23.33 -6.26
N GLU A 28 2.12 -23.55 -6.70
CA GLU A 28 3.12 -24.25 -5.90
C GLU A 28 3.54 -23.45 -4.69
N LEU A 29 3.81 -22.14 -4.79
CA LEU A 29 4.27 -21.32 -3.68
C LEU A 29 3.26 -21.29 -2.52
N TRP A 30 1.98 -21.12 -2.84
CA TRP A 30 0.89 -21.03 -1.86
C TRP A 30 0.14 -22.35 -1.61
N ARG A 31 0.47 -23.43 -2.34
CA ARG A 31 -0.23 -24.73 -2.30
C ARG A 31 -1.73 -24.60 -2.51
N GLN A 32 -2.12 -23.72 -3.42
CA GLN A 32 -3.51 -23.37 -3.68
C GLN A 32 -3.74 -23.25 -5.19
N PRO A 33 -4.64 -24.07 -5.79
CA PRO A 33 -4.93 -23.99 -7.22
C PRO A 33 -5.58 -22.66 -7.62
N LEU A 34 -5.23 -22.13 -8.80
CA LEU A 34 -5.88 -20.96 -9.40
C LEU A 34 -7.13 -21.40 -10.17
N VAL A 35 -8.24 -21.61 -9.47
CA VAL A 35 -9.49 -22.12 -10.09
C VAL A 35 -10.29 -21.01 -10.79
N GLU A 36 -10.32 -19.79 -10.24
CA GLU A 36 -11.21 -18.70 -10.70
C GLU A 36 -10.45 -17.41 -11.06
N THR A 37 -9.19 -17.29 -10.66
CA THR A 37 -8.42 -16.06 -10.84
C THR A 37 -7.58 -16.12 -12.11
N HIS A 38 -7.85 -15.24 -13.07
CA HIS A 38 -6.96 -15.06 -14.21
C HIS A 38 -5.58 -14.57 -13.77
N ILE A 39 -4.52 -15.12 -14.35
CA ILE A 39 -3.12 -14.79 -14.01
C ILE A 39 -2.82 -13.28 -14.13
N GLU A 40 -3.51 -12.58 -15.04
CA GLU A 40 -3.40 -11.13 -15.24
C GLU A 40 -3.86 -10.32 -14.01
N ALA A 41 -4.75 -10.88 -13.19
CA ALA A 41 -5.21 -10.29 -11.94
C ALA A 41 -4.10 -10.25 -10.87
N LEU A 42 -3.12 -11.16 -10.97
CA LEU A 42 -1.92 -11.22 -10.12
C LEU A 42 -0.76 -10.39 -10.65
N SER A 43 -0.98 -9.51 -11.64
CA SER A 43 0.06 -8.66 -12.22
C SER A 43 0.85 -7.85 -11.18
N ALA A 44 0.20 -7.27 -10.16
CA ALA A 44 0.87 -6.56 -9.07
C ALA A 44 1.88 -7.47 -8.32
N TYR A 45 1.51 -8.75 -8.14
CA TYR A 45 2.37 -9.71 -7.45
C TYR A 45 3.59 -10.07 -8.30
N PHE A 46 3.43 -10.20 -9.62
CA PHE A 46 4.58 -10.42 -10.51
C PHE A 46 5.50 -9.21 -10.60
N GLU A 47 4.99 -7.99 -10.41
CA GLU A 47 5.85 -6.81 -10.24
C GLU A 47 6.68 -6.88 -8.96
N LEU A 48 6.10 -7.35 -7.85
CA LEU A 48 6.84 -7.64 -6.62
C LEU A 48 7.92 -8.70 -6.86
N LEU A 49 7.55 -9.83 -7.47
CA LEU A 49 8.48 -10.92 -7.76
C LEU A 49 9.67 -10.42 -8.59
N LYS A 50 9.40 -9.71 -9.69
CA LYS A 50 10.43 -9.12 -10.55
C LYS A 50 11.34 -8.17 -9.77
N ARG A 51 10.78 -7.30 -8.93
CA ARG A 51 11.54 -6.36 -8.09
C ARG A 51 12.46 -7.10 -7.11
N GLU A 52 11.94 -8.14 -6.45
CA GLU A 52 12.68 -8.93 -5.48
C GLU A 52 13.79 -9.75 -6.12
N VAL A 53 13.54 -10.34 -7.29
CA VAL A 53 14.57 -11.05 -8.06
C VAL A 53 15.67 -10.08 -8.49
N TYR A 54 15.34 -8.88 -9.00
CA TYR A 54 16.38 -7.89 -9.32
C TYR A 54 17.19 -7.46 -8.10
N ALA A 55 16.54 -7.22 -6.96
CA ALA A 55 17.24 -6.86 -5.72
C ALA A 55 18.17 -7.98 -5.25
N LEU A 56 17.75 -9.24 -5.41
CA LEU A 56 18.55 -10.42 -5.10
C LEU A 56 19.78 -10.50 -6.03
N LEU A 57 19.61 -10.30 -7.33
CA LEU A 57 20.67 -10.36 -8.34
C LEU A 57 21.67 -9.19 -8.23
N ASP A 58 21.22 -8.00 -7.81
CA ASP A 58 22.10 -6.84 -7.60
C ASP A 58 22.93 -6.93 -6.31
N THR A 59 22.64 -7.91 -5.44
CA THR A 59 23.40 -8.13 -4.21
C THR A 59 24.77 -8.75 -4.53
N LYS A 60 25.73 -7.93 -4.98
CA LYS A 60 27.08 -8.33 -5.41
C LYS A 60 27.90 -9.08 -4.36
N SER A 61 27.50 -9.03 -3.09
CA SER A 61 28.26 -9.62 -1.98
C SER A 61 28.10 -11.13 -1.86
N PHE A 62 27.03 -11.71 -2.41
CA PHE A 62 26.74 -13.14 -2.32
C PHE A 62 26.24 -13.64 -3.68
N ASN A 63 26.86 -14.68 -4.24
CA ASN A 63 26.51 -15.25 -5.54
C ASN A 63 25.16 -16.00 -5.48
N LEU A 64 24.07 -15.27 -5.22
CA LEU A 64 22.71 -15.78 -5.06
C LEU A 64 22.02 -16.06 -6.41
N SER A 65 22.70 -15.81 -7.53
CA SER A 65 22.19 -16.14 -8.87
C SER A 65 22.07 -17.65 -9.13
N SER A 66 22.60 -18.49 -8.23
CA SER A 66 22.41 -19.94 -8.28
C SER A 66 21.10 -20.42 -7.64
N LEU A 67 20.33 -19.55 -7.01
CA LEU A 67 18.99 -19.89 -6.51
C LEU A 67 18.04 -20.06 -7.69
N ASP A 68 17.43 -21.24 -7.78
CA ASP A 68 16.36 -21.55 -8.73
C ASP A 68 15.02 -21.66 -8.01
N PHE A 69 13.97 -22.01 -8.77
CA PHE A 69 12.64 -22.20 -8.23
C PHE A 69 12.53 -23.32 -7.19
N GLU A 70 13.23 -24.44 -7.36
CA GLU A 70 13.20 -25.57 -6.42
C GLU A 70 13.81 -25.19 -5.07
N HIS A 71 14.87 -24.39 -5.07
CA HIS A 71 15.45 -23.86 -3.85
C HIS A 71 14.47 -22.90 -3.13
N VAL A 72 13.72 -22.09 -3.87
CA VAL A 72 12.67 -21.23 -3.30
C VAL A 72 11.58 -22.06 -2.63
N LEU A 73 11.10 -23.13 -3.29
CA LEU A 73 10.11 -24.03 -2.72
C LEU A 73 10.63 -24.78 -1.49
N THR A 74 11.92 -25.16 -1.49
CA THR A 74 12.59 -25.80 -0.35
C THR A 74 12.62 -24.87 0.86
N ILE A 75 13.04 -23.61 0.67
CA ILE A 75 13.04 -22.60 1.74
C ILE A 75 11.61 -22.34 2.22
N ARG A 76 10.65 -22.23 1.30
CA ARG A 76 9.23 -22.06 1.63
C ARG A 76 8.74 -23.19 2.52
N ASP A 77 9.05 -24.44 2.19
CA ASP A 77 8.65 -25.61 2.98
C ASP A 77 9.25 -25.58 4.39
N ALA A 78 10.52 -25.18 4.50
CA ALA A 78 11.17 -24.98 5.79
C ALA A 78 10.47 -23.88 6.62
N ILE A 79 10.11 -22.75 6.00
CA ILE A 79 9.36 -21.66 6.66
C ILE A 79 8.00 -22.16 7.16
N LEU A 80 7.24 -22.88 6.33
CA LEU A 80 5.93 -23.42 6.71
C LEU A 80 6.02 -24.45 7.84
N ARG A 81 7.10 -25.26 7.87
CA ARG A 81 7.34 -26.26 8.91
C ARG A 81 7.79 -25.65 10.23
N ARG A 82 8.67 -24.64 10.16
CA ARG A 82 9.35 -24.01 11.30
C ARG A 82 8.79 -22.65 11.68
N HIS A 83 7.56 -22.34 11.28
CA HIS A 83 6.92 -21.03 11.48
C HIS A 83 6.90 -20.55 12.95
N SER A 84 6.86 -21.48 13.91
CA SER A 84 6.87 -21.21 15.36
C SER A 84 8.25 -21.31 16.02
N ASP A 85 9.27 -21.76 15.28
CA ASP A 85 10.64 -21.90 15.77
C ASP A 85 11.44 -20.61 15.56
N THR A 86 12.58 -20.48 16.24
CA THR A 86 13.42 -19.29 16.13
C THR A 86 14.07 -19.19 14.75
N GLN A 87 14.38 -17.96 14.34
CA GLN A 87 15.05 -17.70 13.08
C GLN A 87 16.40 -18.44 12.96
N GLU A 88 17.12 -18.66 14.07
CA GLU A 88 18.34 -19.47 14.10
C GLU A 88 18.08 -20.94 13.71
N VAL A 89 17.02 -21.55 14.23
CA VAL A 89 16.64 -22.94 13.91
C VAL A 89 16.27 -23.06 12.44
N LEU A 90 15.46 -22.12 11.94
CA LEU A 90 15.09 -22.07 10.52
C LEU A 90 16.33 -21.94 9.63
N ARG A 91 17.27 -21.05 9.99
CA ARG A 91 18.52 -20.87 9.24
C ARG A 91 19.35 -22.15 9.17
N LYS A 92 19.47 -22.88 10.29
CA LYS A 92 20.20 -24.16 10.34
C LYS A 92 19.56 -25.22 9.44
N GLU A 93 18.23 -25.32 9.44
CA GLU A 93 17.53 -26.27 8.56
C GLU A 93 17.72 -25.93 7.08
N VAL A 94 17.57 -24.66 6.71
CA VAL A 94 17.77 -24.21 5.33
C VAL A 94 19.22 -24.41 4.89
N ALA A 95 20.19 -24.15 5.77
CA ALA A 95 21.60 -24.38 5.50
C ALA A 95 21.90 -25.85 5.15
N GLU A 96 21.30 -26.80 5.89
CA GLU A 96 21.49 -28.22 5.62
C GLU A 96 20.77 -28.68 4.35
N GLN A 97 19.57 -28.16 4.08
CA GLN A 97 18.82 -28.46 2.85
C GLN A 97 19.49 -27.90 1.59
N LEU A 98 20.17 -26.75 1.70
CA LEU A 98 20.87 -26.06 0.60
C LEU A 98 22.38 -26.29 0.61
N LYS A 99 22.85 -27.34 1.29
CA LYS A 99 24.28 -27.62 1.47
C LYS A 99 25.06 -27.75 0.15
N THR A 100 24.38 -28.19 -0.91
CA THR A 100 24.93 -28.29 -2.27
C THR A 100 25.39 -26.95 -2.84
N LEU A 101 24.78 -25.84 -2.42
CA LEU A 101 25.11 -24.50 -2.89
C LEU A 101 26.27 -23.85 -2.13
N ASN A 102 26.70 -24.44 -0.99
CA ASN A 102 27.79 -23.95 -0.15
C ASN A 102 27.72 -22.44 0.16
N LEU A 103 26.51 -21.96 0.50
CA LEU A 103 26.25 -20.54 0.75
C LEU A 103 26.68 -20.13 2.17
N PRO A 104 27.22 -18.91 2.36
CA PRO A 104 27.48 -18.39 3.70
C PRO A 104 26.18 -18.10 4.45
N ASN A 105 26.24 -18.04 5.79
CA ASN A 105 25.08 -17.85 6.66
C ASN A 105 24.29 -16.55 6.37
N GLU A 106 24.99 -15.50 5.95
CA GLU A 106 24.40 -14.23 5.54
C GLU A 106 23.58 -14.39 4.25
N ALA A 107 24.11 -15.12 3.26
CA ALA A 107 23.41 -15.42 2.02
C ALA A 107 22.15 -16.28 2.26
N ILE A 108 22.24 -17.27 3.14
CA ILE A 108 21.09 -18.08 3.57
C ILE A 108 20.03 -17.19 4.22
N SER A 109 20.44 -16.26 5.09
CA SER A 109 19.51 -15.33 5.74
C SER A 109 18.82 -14.42 4.72
N LEU A 110 19.55 -13.91 3.73
CA LEU A 110 18.97 -13.11 2.64
C LEU A 110 17.99 -13.92 1.79
N ALA A 111 18.31 -15.18 1.48
CA ALA A 111 17.42 -16.09 0.75
C ALA A 111 16.13 -16.36 1.53
N ILE A 112 16.22 -16.61 2.85
CA ILE A 112 15.04 -16.76 3.71
C ILE A 112 14.18 -15.49 3.69
N MET A 113 14.79 -14.31 3.85
CA MET A 113 14.06 -13.04 3.83
C MET A 113 13.40 -12.78 2.47
N PHE A 114 14.06 -13.15 1.37
CA PHE A 114 13.51 -13.09 0.02
C PHE A 114 12.25 -13.97 -0.09
N VAL A 115 12.31 -15.23 0.33
CA VAL A 115 11.15 -16.12 0.28
C VAL A 115 10.02 -15.66 1.22
N ILE A 116 10.33 -15.11 2.39
CA ILE A 116 9.32 -14.49 3.27
C ILE A 116 8.59 -13.34 2.56
N ARG A 117 9.33 -12.46 1.85
CA ARG A 117 8.73 -11.34 1.11
C ARG A 117 7.82 -11.83 -0.01
N LEU A 118 8.20 -12.88 -0.72
CA LEU A 118 7.36 -13.47 -1.78
C LEU A 118 6.14 -14.23 -1.22
N LEU A 119 6.33 -14.97 -0.13
CA LEU A 119 5.30 -15.83 0.46
C LEU A 119 4.23 -15.02 1.18
N LEU A 120 4.65 -14.03 1.97
CA LEU A 120 3.79 -13.30 2.90
C LEU A 120 3.57 -11.83 2.50
N MET A 121 4.29 -11.30 1.51
CA MET A 121 4.20 -9.88 1.12
C MET A 121 4.42 -8.92 2.31
N ILE A 122 5.33 -9.27 3.22
CA ILE A 122 5.70 -8.43 4.37
C ILE A 122 7.14 -7.94 4.21
N LYS A 123 7.41 -6.68 4.53
CA LYS A 123 8.77 -6.15 4.43
C LYS A 123 9.57 -6.48 5.68
N VAL A 124 10.50 -7.43 5.55
CA VAL A 124 11.38 -7.90 6.62
C VAL A 124 12.85 -7.63 6.32
N LYS A 125 13.63 -7.30 7.35
CA LYS A 125 15.10 -7.34 7.34
C LYS A 125 15.61 -7.99 8.61
N GLN A 126 16.79 -8.56 8.51
CA GLN A 126 17.54 -9.02 9.66
C GLN A 126 18.04 -7.84 10.48
N TYR A 127 17.99 -7.98 11.80
CA TYR A 127 18.52 -6.97 12.72
C TYR A 127 20.05 -6.97 12.71
N ASN A 128 20.65 -5.83 12.36
CA ASN A 128 22.11 -5.64 12.30
C ASN A 128 22.65 -4.67 13.38
N GLY A 129 21.93 -4.45 14.50
CA GLY A 129 22.45 -3.71 15.66
C GLY A 129 22.23 -2.18 15.66
N THR A 130 21.90 -1.55 14.54
CA THR A 130 21.57 -0.11 14.49
C THR A 130 20.06 0.11 14.43
N ILE A 131 19.49 0.61 15.52
CA ILE A 131 18.07 0.98 15.62
C ILE A 131 17.88 2.34 14.94
N ASN A 132 17.28 2.34 13.74
CA ASN A 132 16.63 3.54 13.23
C ASN A 132 15.14 3.47 13.59
N ALA A 133 14.71 4.33 14.50
CA ALA A 133 13.34 4.40 15.03
C ALA A 133 12.24 4.75 14.00
N GLN A 134 12.62 4.99 12.73
CA GLN A 134 11.73 5.47 11.67
C GLN A 134 11.48 4.44 10.55
N SER A 135 12.04 3.23 10.62
CA SER A 135 11.78 2.24 9.57
C SER A 135 10.49 1.48 9.85
N HIS A 136 9.48 1.58 8.98
CA HIS A 136 8.28 0.71 8.89
C HIS A 136 8.60 -0.76 8.57
N LEU A 137 9.81 -1.17 8.89
CA LEU A 137 10.43 -2.39 8.43
C LEU A 137 10.50 -3.34 9.61
N LEU A 138 9.91 -4.51 9.45
CA LEU A 138 9.93 -5.52 10.50
C LEU A 138 11.33 -6.07 10.65
N GLN A 139 11.86 -5.94 11.86
CA GLN A 139 13.13 -6.52 12.24
C GLN A 139 12.86 -7.89 12.86
N ILE A 140 13.46 -8.92 12.28
CA ILE A 140 13.41 -10.27 12.84
C ILE A 140 14.77 -10.54 13.48
N SER A 141 14.77 -10.69 14.79
CA SER A 141 15.95 -11.08 15.56
C SER A 141 16.10 -12.61 15.56
N ASP A 142 17.33 -13.09 15.78
CA ASP A 142 17.64 -14.53 15.76
C ASP A 142 16.86 -15.36 16.79
N ASN A 143 16.45 -14.72 17.89
CA ASN A 143 15.67 -15.31 18.97
C ASN A 143 14.14 -15.20 18.79
N GLN A 144 13.66 -14.49 17.77
CA GLN A 144 12.24 -14.37 17.48
C GLN A 144 11.81 -15.42 16.47
N ASN A 145 10.54 -15.85 16.55
CA ASN A 145 9.93 -16.68 15.53
C ASN A 145 9.12 -15.82 14.55
N LEU A 146 9.04 -16.27 13.30
CA LEU A 146 8.33 -15.53 12.25
C LEU A 146 6.85 -15.35 12.57
N LYS A 147 6.19 -16.37 13.16
CA LYS A 147 4.78 -16.31 13.53
C LYS A 147 4.47 -15.13 14.46
N SER A 148 5.23 -14.97 15.54
CA SER A 148 5.05 -13.87 16.50
C SER A 148 5.20 -12.51 15.83
N VAL A 149 6.16 -12.36 14.93
CA VAL A 149 6.37 -11.12 14.18
C VAL A 149 5.17 -10.83 13.28
N VAL A 150 4.65 -11.84 12.58
CA VAL A 150 3.45 -11.69 11.74
C VAL A 150 2.20 -11.41 12.59
N ASP A 151 2.08 -12.03 13.75
CA ASP A 151 0.99 -11.79 14.72
C ASP A 151 0.99 -10.31 15.17
N THR A 152 2.16 -9.66 15.30
CA THR A 152 2.21 -8.23 15.68
C THR A 152 1.56 -7.30 14.67
N ILE A 153 1.59 -7.64 13.38
CA ILE A 153 1.00 -6.84 12.30
C ILE A 153 -0.54 -6.92 12.35
N GLN A 154 -1.05 -8.06 12.80
CA GLN A 154 -2.48 -8.40 12.79
C GLN A 154 -3.16 -8.13 14.13
N THR A 155 -2.39 -7.69 15.11
CA THR A 155 -2.93 -7.39 16.43
C THR A 155 -3.45 -5.96 16.42
N ALA A 156 -4.74 -5.82 16.74
CA ALA A 156 -5.34 -4.51 16.94
C ALA A 156 -4.51 -3.75 17.99
N PRO A 157 -4.07 -2.51 17.69
CA PRO A 157 -3.37 -1.71 18.67
C PRO A 157 -4.29 -1.48 19.88
N LEU A 158 -3.71 -1.45 21.08
CA LEU A 158 -4.46 -1.12 22.31
C LEU A 158 -5.14 0.23 22.09
N LEU A 159 -6.48 0.23 22.09
CA LEU A 159 -7.34 1.39 21.84
C LEU A 159 -6.81 2.63 22.56
N GLY A 160 -6.20 3.55 21.80
CA GLY A 160 -5.68 4.81 22.29
C GLY A 160 -6.32 5.98 21.53
N TYR A 161 -6.71 7.02 22.27
CA TYR A 161 -7.15 8.38 21.88
C TYR A 161 -8.23 8.57 20.78
N TRP A 162 -8.44 7.64 19.86
CA TRP A 162 -9.26 7.81 18.65
C TRP A 162 -10.71 7.32 18.77
N ASN A 163 -11.19 7.05 19.99
CA ASN A 163 -12.54 6.53 20.28
C ASN A 163 -13.69 7.47 19.86
N THR A 164 -13.39 8.66 19.35
CA THR A 164 -14.38 9.65 18.90
C THR A 164 -14.73 9.54 17.42
N ILE A 165 -13.99 8.75 16.63
CA ILE A 165 -14.28 8.57 15.20
C ILE A 165 -15.40 7.53 15.06
N SER A 166 -16.61 7.98 14.72
CA SER A 166 -17.74 7.07 14.43
C SER A 166 -17.62 6.42 13.06
N GLY A 167 -17.05 7.13 12.08
CA GLY A 167 -16.82 6.63 10.74
C GLY A 167 -16.03 7.60 9.86
N PHE A 168 -15.63 7.11 8.69
CA PHE A 168 -14.88 7.87 7.71
C PHE A 168 -15.82 8.72 6.83
N PRO A 169 -15.48 10.00 6.58
CA PRO A 169 -16.34 10.88 5.82
C PRO A 169 -16.42 10.45 4.34
N PRO A 170 -17.45 10.89 3.59
CA PRO A 170 -17.61 10.51 2.17
C PRO A 170 -16.42 10.91 1.28
N TRP A 171 -15.77 12.04 1.56
CA TRP A 171 -14.58 12.50 0.84
C TRP A 171 -13.32 11.67 1.14
N PHE A 172 -13.38 10.69 2.04
CA PHE A 172 -12.26 9.80 2.34
C PHE A 172 -12.13 8.74 1.23
N ASN A 173 -11.55 9.16 0.10
CA ASN A 173 -11.25 8.36 -1.09
C ASN A 173 -9.96 8.89 -1.77
N VAL A 174 -9.34 8.11 -2.66
CA VAL A 174 -8.01 8.47 -3.22
C VAL A 174 -7.99 9.83 -3.94
N ILE A 175 -9.02 10.11 -4.75
CA ILE A 175 -9.07 11.34 -5.57
C ILE A 175 -9.21 12.57 -4.68
N ASP A 176 -10.08 12.52 -3.68
CA ASP A 176 -10.29 13.62 -2.75
C ASP A 176 -9.13 13.79 -1.76
N LEU A 177 -8.49 12.70 -1.33
CA LEU A 177 -7.29 12.79 -0.51
C LEU A 177 -6.15 13.51 -1.25
N GLU A 178 -6.01 13.28 -2.55
CA GLU A 178 -5.03 14.01 -3.34
C GLU A 178 -5.46 15.46 -3.60
N LYS A 179 -6.68 15.67 -4.11
CA LYS A 179 -7.15 17.01 -4.52
C LYS A 179 -7.41 17.95 -3.34
N LYS A 180 -8.10 17.46 -2.31
CA LYS A 180 -8.56 18.25 -1.15
C LYS A 180 -7.58 18.16 0.01
N ALA A 181 -7.01 16.98 0.24
CA ALA A 181 -6.06 16.78 1.34
C ALA A 181 -4.59 16.92 0.93
N GLY A 182 -4.24 16.99 -0.36
CA GLY A 182 -2.86 17.12 -0.81
C GLY A 182 -1.98 15.93 -0.45
N LEU A 183 -2.57 14.77 -0.17
CA LEU A 183 -1.85 13.52 0.06
C LEU A 183 -1.62 12.82 -1.28
N ARG A 184 -0.36 12.61 -1.64
CA ARG A 184 0.00 11.80 -2.80
C ARG A 184 -0.27 10.33 -2.49
N ILE A 185 -0.79 9.60 -3.47
CA ILE A 185 -1.01 8.15 -3.32
C ILE A 185 0.11 7.42 -4.03
N ASP A 186 0.77 6.50 -3.31
CA ASP A 186 1.73 5.58 -3.90
C ASP A 186 1.42 4.14 -3.51
N TRP A 187 1.95 3.19 -4.28
CA TRP A 187 1.61 1.78 -4.16
C TRP A 187 2.72 1.02 -3.46
N THR A 188 2.34 0.21 -2.48
CA THR A 188 3.24 -0.73 -1.83
C THR A 188 2.83 -2.17 -2.13
N HIS A 189 3.83 -3.00 -2.37
CA HIS A 189 3.65 -4.44 -2.47
C HIS A 189 3.70 -5.12 -1.09
N TYR A 190 3.97 -4.37 -0.01
CA TYR A 190 4.13 -4.91 1.33
C TYR A 190 2.99 -4.49 2.25
N ILE A 191 2.35 -5.49 2.87
CA ILE A 191 1.27 -5.29 3.84
C ILE A 191 1.73 -4.40 5.01
N THR A 192 2.98 -4.54 5.43
CA THR A 192 3.58 -3.78 6.54
C THR A 192 3.59 -2.26 6.32
N GLU A 193 3.63 -1.84 5.06
CA GLU A 193 3.64 -0.42 4.65
C GLU A 193 2.24 0.11 4.32
N HIS A 194 1.22 -0.75 4.33
CA HIS A 194 -0.15 -0.33 4.06
C HIS A 194 -0.62 0.73 5.05
N LEU A 195 -1.21 1.81 4.55
CA LEU A 195 -1.70 2.96 5.31
C LEU A 195 -0.62 3.70 6.09
N THR A 196 0.65 3.59 5.67
CA THR A 196 1.73 4.42 6.20
C THR A 196 1.81 5.73 5.43
N ILE A 197 2.18 6.80 6.14
CA ILE A 197 2.41 8.12 5.54
C ILE A 197 3.87 8.47 5.72
N GLN A 198 4.55 8.79 4.62
CA GLN A 198 5.92 9.31 4.63
C GLN A 198 5.93 10.66 3.90
N GLY A 199 6.22 11.73 4.64
CA GLY A 199 6.06 13.08 4.11
C GLY A 199 4.59 13.37 3.78
N ASP A 200 4.31 13.60 2.50
CA ASP A 200 2.97 13.84 1.93
C ASP A 200 2.41 12.61 1.20
N THR A 201 3.08 11.46 1.28
CA THR A 201 2.73 10.27 0.48
C THR A 201 2.11 9.18 1.35
N LEU A 202 0.89 8.77 0.99
CA LEU A 202 0.15 7.63 1.55
C LEU A 202 0.43 6.37 0.72
N TYR A 203 0.86 5.30 1.39
CA TYR A 203 1.08 4.00 0.74
C TYR A 203 -0.14 3.08 0.84
N LEU A 204 -0.67 2.66 -0.31
CA LEU A 204 -1.77 1.70 -0.43
C LEU A 204 -1.26 0.35 -0.94
N PHE A 205 -1.76 -0.73 -0.37
CA PHE A 205 -1.36 -2.08 -0.73
C PHE A 205 -2.02 -2.46 -2.07
N CYS A 206 -1.25 -2.97 -3.03
CA CYS A 206 -1.74 -3.25 -4.39
C CYS A 206 -1.99 -4.73 -4.70
N ASN A 207 -1.43 -5.68 -3.93
CA ASN A 207 -1.52 -7.12 -4.21
C ASN A 207 -2.84 -7.74 -3.71
N ILE A 208 -3.98 -7.13 -4.04
CA ILE A 208 -5.31 -7.52 -3.53
C ILE A 208 -5.71 -8.93 -3.95
N GLU A 209 -5.54 -9.25 -5.24
CA GLU A 209 -5.91 -10.56 -5.78
C GLU A 209 -5.00 -11.68 -5.26
N ALA A 210 -3.72 -11.39 -5.05
CA ALA A 210 -2.82 -12.33 -4.38
C ALA A 210 -3.25 -12.58 -2.92
N LEU A 211 -3.65 -11.53 -2.20
CA LEU A 211 -4.10 -11.67 -0.82
C LEU A 211 -5.41 -12.46 -0.71
N LYS A 212 -6.37 -12.22 -1.63
CA LYS A 212 -7.60 -13.02 -1.74
C LYS A 212 -7.28 -14.50 -2.03
N HIS A 213 -6.33 -14.75 -2.92
CA HIS A 213 -5.91 -16.11 -3.23
C HIS A 213 -5.25 -16.80 -2.02
N ILE A 214 -4.40 -16.09 -1.27
CA ILE A 214 -3.84 -16.57 0.00
C ILE A 214 -4.92 -16.91 1.03
N ASN A 215 -6.07 -16.21 1.03
CA ASN A 215 -7.17 -16.55 1.93
C ASN A 215 -7.69 -17.98 1.72
N GLY A 216 -7.60 -18.51 0.50
CA GLY A 216 -7.92 -19.91 0.19
C GLY A 216 -6.83 -20.90 0.59
N ALA A 217 -5.60 -20.45 0.81
CA ALA A 217 -4.46 -21.29 1.14
C ALA A 217 -4.44 -21.67 2.64
N GLN A 218 -5.05 -22.81 2.98
CA GLN A 218 -5.22 -23.28 4.35
C GLN A 218 -3.91 -23.31 5.17
N GLU A 219 -2.78 -23.63 4.55
CA GLU A 219 -1.48 -23.65 5.23
C GLU A 219 -1.03 -22.26 5.69
N LEU A 220 -1.32 -21.22 4.92
CA LEU A 220 -0.95 -19.85 5.28
C LEU A 220 -1.93 -19.24 6.26
N THR A 221 -3.23 -19.50 6.09
CA THR A 221 -4.25 -18.94 6.99
C THR A 221 -4.23 -19.60 8.38
N SER A 222 -3.87 -20.88 8.47
CA SER A 222 -3.71 -21.55 9.77
C SER A 222 -2.42 -21.15 10.51
N LYS A 223 -1.36 -20.76 9.80
CA LYS A 223 -0.01 -20.53 10.39
C LYS A 223 0.35 -19.06 10.56
N PHE A 224 -0.06 -18.21 9.62
CA PHE A 224 0.40 -16.82 9.53
C PHE A 224 -0.74 -15.82 9.51
N PHE A 225 -1.70 -15.91 8.58
CA PHE A 225 -2.70 -14.86 8.40
C PHE A 225 -4.08 -15.25 8.91
N LYS A 226 -4.67 -14.44 9.78
CA LYS A 226 -6.09 -14.56 10.13
C LYS A 226 -6.94 -14.16 8.92
N GLU A 227 -7.98 -14.93 8.63
CA GLU A 227 -8.93 -14.61 7.57
C GLU A 227 -9.54 -13.20 7.74
N ASP A 228 -9.91 -12.84 8.97
CA ASP A 228 -10.43 -11.50 9.28
C ASP A 228 -9.44 -10.39 8.92
N PHE A 229 -8.14 -10.61 9.14
CA PHE A 229 -7.10 -9.65 8.78
C PHE A 229 -6.97 -9.49 7.27
N ILE A 230 -7.01 -10.58 6.50
CA ILE A 230 -7.00 -10.54 5.04
C ILE A 230 -8.23 -9.77 4.54
N ASN A 231 -9.42 -10.15 5.00
CA ASN A 231 -10.67 -9.52 4.61
C ASN A 231 -10.71 -8.03 4.98
N GLU A 232 -10.22 -7.65 6.15
CA GLU A 232 -10.07 -6.26 6.55
C GLU A 232 -9.07 -5.50 5.65
N THR A 233 -7.93 -6.10 5.32
CA THR A 233 -6.92 -5.47 4.43
C THR A 233 -7.49 -5.24 3.02
N VAL A 234 -8.28 -6.18 2.50
CA VAL A 234 -8.99 -5.99 1.22
C VAL A 234 -10.03 -4.86 1.33
N ARG A 235 -10.84 -4.86 2.40
CA ARG A 235 -11.87 -3.83 2.63
C ARG A 235 -11.27 -2.43 2.79
N THR A 236 -10.14 -2.30 3.49
CA THR A 236 -9.45 -1.01 3.67
C THR A 236 -8.94 -0.42 2.37
N VAL A 237 -8.49 -1.23 1.42
CA VAL A 237 -8.11 -0.73 0.09
C VAL A 237 -9.35 -0.25 -0.66
N HIS A 238 -10.43 -1.03 -0.65
CA HIS A 238 -11.70 -0.65 -1.29
C HIS A 238 -12.38 0.57 -0.63
N LEU A 239 -12.08 0.87 0.64
CA LEU A 239 -12.54 2.10 1.30
C LEU A 239 -12.10 3.37 0.56
N PHE A 240 -10.96 3.32 -0.13
CA PHE A 240 -10.46 4.45 -0.93
C PHE A 240 -10.94 4.47 -2.37
N PHE A 241 -11.60 3.41 -2.83
CA PHE A 241 -12.24 3.28 -4.16
C PHE A 241 -13.75 3.02 -4.05
N PRO A 242 -14.50 3.86 -3.30
CA PRO A 242 -15.94 3.70 -3.15
C PRO A 242 -16.69 3.90 -4.47
N GLU A 243 -17.83 3.24 -4.59
CA GLU A 243 -18.81 3.47 -5.65
C GLU A 243 -19.65 4.73 -5.39
N THR A 244 -20.36 5.18 -6.43
CA THR A 244 -21.34 6.27 -6.31
C THR A 244 -22.46 5.92 -5.33
N PRO A 245 -22.95 6.85 -4.49
CA PRO A 245 -22.75 8.30 -4.53
C PRO A 245 -21.55 8.81 -3.70
N HIS A 246 -20.88 7.95 -2.94
CA HIS A 246 -19.81 8.36 -2.01
C HIS A 246 -18.41 8.31 -2.64
N GLY A 247 -18.34 8.18 -3.96
CA GLY A 247 -17.14 7.98 -4.71
C GLY A 247 -17.29 8.47 -6.13
N TYR A 248 -16.33 8.09 -6.96
CA TYR A 248 -16.25 8.50 -8.34
C TYR A 248 -16.70 7.36 -9.26
N SER A 249 -17.13 7.72 -10.47
CA SER A 249 -17.40 6.70 -11.50
C SER A 249 -16.12 5.96 -11.90
N SER A 250 -16.26 4.73 -12.40
CA SER A 250 -15.13 3.93 -12.89
C SER A 250 -14.25 4.70 -13.89
N SER A 251 -14.84 5.49 -14.79
CA SER A 251 -14.11 6.30 -15.77
C SER A 251 -13.28 7.42 -15.13
N GLN A 252 -13.74 7.99 -14.02
CA GLN A 252 -13.00 9.01 -13.27
C GLN A 252 -11.82 8.40 -12.52
N TYR A 253 -11.97 7.22 -11.91
CA TYR A 253 -10.83 6.51 -11.34
C TYR A 253 -9.82 6.10 -12.41
N LEU A 254 -10.26 5.60 -13.57
CA LEU A 254 -9.36 5.27 -14.68
C LEU A 254 -8.62 6.50 -15.22
N THR A 255 -9.31 7.64 -15.33
CA THR A 255 -8.66 8.91 -15.68
C THR A 255 -7.60 9.29 -14.64
N TRP A 256 -7.93 9.18 -13.35
CA TRP A 256 -6.99 9.46 -12.27
C TRP A 256 -5.77 8.52 -12.29
N PHE A 257 -5.97 7.22 -12.55
CA PHE A 257 -4.86 6.29 -12.74
C PHE A 257 -3.98 6.69 -13.92
N HIS A 258 -4.58 7.11 -15.04
CA HIS A 258 -3.86 7.56 -16.23
C HIS A 258 -3.03 8.83 -15.98
N GLU A 259 -3.51 9.75 -15.14
CA GLU A 259 -2.74 10.94 -14.72
C GLU A 259 -1.45 10.56 -13.97
N HIS A 260 -1.37 9.34 -13.42
CA HIS A 260 -0.23 8.81 -12.67
C HIS A 260 0.64 7.83 -13.47
N GLY A 261 0.33 7.59 -14.75
CA GLY A 261 1.11 6.72 -15.64
C GLY A 261 0.25 5.72 -16.41
N GLU A 262 0.90 4.68 -16.94
CA GLU A 262 0.19 3.62 -17.66
C GLU A 262 -0.72 2.82 -16.71
N ILE A 263 -1.98 2.62 -17.11
CA ILE A 263 -2.95 1.87 -16.33
C ILE A 263 -2.59 0.37 -16.34
N LYS A 264 -2.23 -0.14 -15.17
CA LYS A 264 -1.93 -1.56 -14.93
C LYS A 264 -3.21 -2.39 -14.90
N SER A 265 -3.13 -3.69 -15.19
CA SER A 265 -4.33 -4.55 -15.21
C SER A 265 -5.03 -4.61 -13.85
N TRP A 266 -4.27 -4.74 -12.76
CA TRP A 266 -4.82 -4.75 -11.39
C TRP A 266 -5.46 -3.41 -10.97
N GLN A 267 -5.10 -2.28 -11.58
CA GLN A 267 -5.76 -0.99 -11.30
C GLN A 267 -7.16 -0.94 -11.92
N ARG A 268 -7.37 -1.64 -13.04
CA ARG A 268 -8.71 -1.73 -13.67
C ARG A 268 -9.69 -2.50 -12.79
N SER A 269 -9.23 -3.50 -12.03
CA SER A 269 -10.11 -4.23 -11.11
C SER A 269 -10.55 -3.35 -9.93
N LEU A 270 -9.67 -2.47 -9.41
CA LEU A 270 -10.02 -1.49 -8.37
C LEU A 270 -11.03 -0.44 -8.84
N ALA A 271 -10.99 -0.04 -10.11
CA ALA A 271 -11.94 0.92 -10.67
C ALA A 271 -13.27 0.27 -11.12
N SER A 272 -13.39 -1.06 -11.08
CA SER A 272 -14.52 -1.78 -11.69
C SER A 272 -15.84 -1.58 -10.94
N LEU A 273 -16.97 -1.73 -11.64
CA LEU A 273 -18.33 -1.70 -11.10
C LEU A 273 -18.68 -2.90 -10.19
N ASN A 274 -17.73 -3.81 -9.99
CA ASN A 274 -17.88 -4.94 -9.08
C ASN A 274 -17.12 -4.70 -7.77
N THR A 275 -16.82 -3.43 -7.47
CA THR A 275 -16.09 -3.08 -6.26
C THR A 275 -17.02 -3.31 -5.08
N PRO A 276 -16.64 -4.15 -4.10
CA PRO A 276 -17.52 -4.43 -2.98
C PRO A 276 -17.85 -3.13 -2.25
N THR A 277 -19.14 -2.91 -1.97
CA THR A 277 -19.55 -1.82 -1.08
C THR A 277 -19.01 -2.13 0.32
N VAL A 278 -18.10 -1.28 0.81
CA VAL A 278 -17.50 -1.44 2.13
C VAL A 278 -18.10 -0.47 3.15
N SER A 279 -18.19 -0.93 4.40
CA SER A 279 -18.62 -0.07 5.51
C SER A 279 -17.61 1.05 5.74
N ARG A 280 -18.10 2.24 6.09
CA ARG A 280 -17.27 3.37 6.51
C ARG A 280 -17.18 3.50 8.03
N LEU A 281 -17.76 2.56 8.78
CA LEU A 281 -17.73 2.59 10.23
C LEU A 281 -16.34 2.25 10.74
N TYR A 282 -15.87 3.00 11.74
CA TYR A 282 -14.51 2.86 12.27
C TYR A 282 -14.25 1.49 12.92
N ASN A 283 -15.27 0.93 13.58
CA ASN A 283 -15.22 -0.35 14.29
C ASN A 283 -15.12 -1.57 13.37
N GLU A 284 -15.39 -1.43 12.08
CA GLU A 284 -15.29 -2.51 11.07
C GLU A 284 -13.83 -2.80 10.67
N TYR A 285 -12.89 -2.00 11.14
CA TYR A 285 -11.47 -2.07 10.82
C TYR A 285 -10.60 -2.25 12.08
N PRO A 286 -10.80 -3.31 12.89
CA PRO A 286 -10.13 -3.43 14.19
C PRO A 286 -8.59 -3.42 14.12
N VAL A 287 -7.98 -3.95 13.06
CA VAL A 287 -6.51 -3.98 12.91
C VAL A 287 -5.98 -2.68 12.34
N TRP A 288 -6.63 -2.12 11.32
CA TRP A 288 -6.15 -0.97 10.57
C TRP A 288 -6.68 0.38 11.07
N ASN A 289 -7.65 0.39 12.00
CA ASN A 289 -8.32 1.59 12.49
C ASN A 289 -7.36 2.71 12.90
N GLN A 290 -6.28 2.41 13.62
CA GLN A 290 -5.33 3.41 14.09
C GLN A 290 -4.58 4.04 12.92
N ARG A 291 -4.19 3.25 11.91
CA ARG A 291 -3.54 3.79 10.71
C ARG A 291 -4.53 4.60 9.89
N LEU A 292 -5.77 4.13 9.74
CA LEU A 292 -6.82 4.91 9.07
C LEU A 292 -7.12 6.23 9.80
N ALA A 293 -7.16 6.23 11.13
CA ALA A 293 -7.30 7.45 11.94
C ALA A 293 -6.14 8.40 11.70
N TRP A 294 -4.91 7.88 11.65
CA TRP A 294 -3.73 8.67 11.32
C TRP A 294 -3.81 9.26 9.92
N VAL A 295 -4.27 8.49 8.92
CA VAL A 295 -4.49 8.99 7.56
C VAL A 295 -5.53 10.10 7.54
N LEU A 296 -6.65 9.91 8.26
CA LEU A 296 -7.68 10.93 8.39
C LEU A 296 -7.15 12.20 9.05
N GLU A 297 -6.36 12.09 10.11
CA GLU A 297 -5.76 13.24 10.79
C GLU A 297 -4.73 13.95 9.92
N ALA A 298 -3.83 13.19 9.29
CA ALA A 298 -2.84 13.72 8.36
C ALA A 298 -3.48 14.41 7.16
N SER A 299 -4.67 13.96 6.73
CA SER A 299 -5.42 14.61 5.66
C SER A 299 -5.94 16.00 6.08
N LYS A 300 -6.26 16.20 7.36
CA LYS A 300 -6.77 17.48 7.90
C LYS A 300 -5.66 18.51 8.09
N ASN A 301 -4.48 18.08 8.53
CA ASN A 301 -3.42 18.96 9.04
C ASN A 301 -2.30 19.31 8.03
N GLN A 302 -2.56 19.25 6.72
CA GLN A 302 -1.51 19.55 5.73
C GLN A 302 -1.18 21.06 5.65
N PRO A 303 0.09 21.46 5.81
CA PRO A 303 0.48 22.87 6.02
C PRO A 303 0.43 23.73 4.75
N ASN A 304 0.51 23.14 3.56
CA ASN A 304 0.67 23.87 2.31
C ASN A 304 -0.62 23.81 1.46
N MET A 305 -1.53 24.77 1.67
CA MET A 305 -2.72 24.92 0.83
C MET A 305 -2.44 25.85 -0.36
N GLY A 306 -2.22 25.27 -1.55
CA GLY A 306 -2.25 26.03 -2.80
C GLY A 306 -3.65 26.57 -3.12
N ILE A 307 -3.74 27.65 -3.90
CA ILE A 307 -5.01 28.33 -4.24
C ILE A 307 -6.04 27.36 -4.87
N LYS A 308 -5.59 26.46 -5.76
CA LYS A 308 -6.45 25.43 -6.37
C LYS A 308 -7.08 24.50 -5.33
N ARG A 309 -6.32 24.14 -4.30
CA ARG A 309 -6.78 23.28 -3.20
C ARG A 309 -7.74 24.02 -2.28
N ILE A 310 -7.46 25.28 -1.96
CA ILE A 310 -8.39 26.15 -1.21
C ILE A 310 -9.75 26.23 -1.92
N TRP A 311 -9.76 26.27 -3.25
CA TRP A 311 -11.00 26.29 -4.02
C TRP A 311 -11.79 24.99 -3.93
N GLN A 312 -11.09 23.84 -4.01
CA GLN A 312 -11.70 22.51 -4.04
C GLN A 312 -12.01 21.91 -2.65
N ASP A 313 -11.43 22.46 -1.58
CA ASP A 313 -11.57 21.93 -0.22
C ASP A 313 -12.90 22.33 0.42
N ASP A 314 -13.93 21.50 0.21
CA ASP A 314 -15.31 21.58 0.71
C ASP A 314 -15.58 20.65 1.91
N ARG A 315 -14.54 20.10 2.54
CA ARG A 315 -14.66 19.08 3.60
C ARG A 315 -15.45 19.55 4.83
N ASP A 316 -15.46 20.86 5.07
CA ASP A 316 -16.36 21.54 5.99
C ASP A 316 -17.07 22.67 5.22
N LEU A 317 -18.33 22.43 4.86
CA LEU A 317 -19.17 23.37 4.12
C LEU A 317 -19.31 24.71 4.85
N SER A 318 -19.34 24.72 6.19
CA SER A 318 -19.46 25.95 6.97
C SER A 318 -18.21 26.81 6.80
N LEU A 319 -17.03 26.20 6.99
CA LEU A 319 -15.75 26.88 6.78
C LEU A 319 -15.56 27.31 5.33
N TRP A 320 -16.02 26.50 4.37
CA TRP A 320 -15.98 26.85 2.95
C TRP A 320 -16.76 28.13 2.67
N TRP A 321 -18.00 28.23 3.16
CA TRP A 321 -18.83 29.43 3.03
C TRP A 321 -18.24 30.65 3.75
N THR A 322 -17.75 30.48 4.99
CA THR A 322 -17.11 31.57 5.74
C THR A 322 -15.91 32.13 4.99
N ARG A 323 -15.08 31.25 4.42
CA ARG A 323 -13.90 31.63 3.62
C ARG A 323 -14.30 32.45 2.38
N TRP A 324 -15.29 32.00 1.62
CA TRP A 324 -15.75 32.73 0.43
C TRP A 324 -16.44 34.04 0.78
N ALA A 325 -17.20 34.08 1.87
CA ALA A 325 -17.79 35.32 2.38
C ALA A 325 -16.71 36.35 2.74
N LEU A 326 -15.66 35.93 3.44
CA LEU A 326 -14.52 36.78 3.79
C LEU A 326 -13.80 37.32 2.55
N ILE A 327 -13.46 36.44 1.59
CA ILE A 327 -12.81 36.82 0.33
C ILE A 327 -13.68 37.83 -0.44
N THR A 328 -14.98 37.59 -0.51
CA THR A 328 -15.94 38.47 -1.20
C THR A 328 -16.04 39.82 -0.50
N ALA A 329 -16.11 39.85 0.83
CA ALA A 329 -16.16 41.09 1.60
C ALA A 329 -14.90 41.95 1.41
N VAL A 330 -13.71 41.32 1.43
CA VAL A 330 -12.43 42.01 1.16
C VAL A 330 -12.39 42.54 -0.27
N PHE A 331 -12.78 41.72 -1.26
CA PHE A 331 -12.84 42.14 -2.66
C PHE A 331 -13.75 43.34 -2.86
N LEU A 332 -14.96 43.31 -2.29
CA LEU A 332 -15.91 44.43 -2.34
C LEU A 332 -15.34 45.70 -1.66
N ALA A 333 -14.69 45.56 -0.51
CA ALA A 333 -14.07 46.69 0.19
C ALA A 333 -12.98 47.37 -0.67
N VAL A 334 -12.14 46.59 -1.36
CA VAL A 334 -11.12 47.12 -2.28
C VAL A 334 -11.77 47.84 -3.47
N VAL A 335 -12.80 47.25 -4.08
CA VAL A 335 -13.50 47.85 -5.22
C VAL A 335 -14.19 49.15 -4.81
N PHE A 336 -14.91 49.18 -3.69
CA PHE A 336 -15.54 50.40 -3.20
C PHE A 336 -14.52 51.47 -2.82
N GLY A 337 -13.40 51.09 -2.17
CA GLY A 337 -12.31 52.02 -1.87
C GLY A 337 -11.69 52.63 -3.14
N LEU A 338 -11.54 51.82 -4.19
CA LEU A 338 -11.05 52.30 -5.49
C LEU A 338 -12.02 53.27 -6.15
N ILE A 339 -13.32 52.93 -6.19
CA ILE A 339 -14.36 53.80 -6.74
C ILE A 339 -14.37 55.13 -5.97
N GLN A 340 -14.36 55.08 -4.64
CA GLN A 340 -14.34 56.27 -3.78
C GLN A 340 -13.09 57.15 -4.05
N SER A 341 -11.92 56.53 -4.19
CA SER A 341 -10.69 57.24 -4.52
C SER A 341 -10.77 57.94 -5.88
N ILE A 342 -11.26 57.25 -6.92
CA ILE A 342 -11.44 57.83 -8.26
C ILE A 342 -12.46 58.99 -8.21
N THR A 343 -13.59 58.80 -7.53
CA THR A 343 -14.60 59.86 -7.40
C THR A 343 -14.05 61.07 -6.64
N GLY A 344 -13.23 60.86 -5.61
CA GLY A 344 -12.58 61.93 -4.88
C GLY A 344 -11.61 62.73 -5.75
N ILE A 345 -10.79 62.07 -6.56
CA ILE A 345 -9.88 62.74 -7.51
C ILE A 345 -10.66 63.57 -8.52
N ILE A 346 -11.73 63.00 -9.10
CA ILE A 346 -12.59 63.71 -10.06
C ILE A 346 -13.20 64.95 -9.40
N GLN A 347 -13.73 64.83 -8.18
CA GLN A 347 -14.32 65.97 -7.45
C GLN A 347 -13.31 67.09 -7.20
N VAL A 348 -12.08 66.77 -6.78
CA VAL A 348 -11.03 67.78 -6.55
C VAL A 348 -10.64 68.49 -7.85
N VAL A 349 -10.51 67.76 -8.96
CA VAL A 349 -10.15 68.34 -10.27
C VAL A 349 -11.26 69.27 -10.79
N TYR A 350 -12.53 68.91 -10.62
CA TYR A 350 -13.64 69.78 -11.02
C TYR A 350 -13.76 71.02 -10.12
N ALA A 351 -13.61 70.85 -8.80
CA ALA A 351 -13.71 71.97 -7.85
C ALA A 351 -12.54 72.98 -7.97
N GLY A 352 -11.35 72.54 -8.37
CA GLY A 352 -10.20 73.43 -8.60
C GLY A 352 -10.20 74.14 -9.95
N ARG A 353 -11.23 73.94 -10.79
CA ARG A 353 -11.40 74.61 -12.08
C ARG A 353 -12.37 75.79 -12.03
N GLU A 354 -13.09 75.97 -10.92
CA GLU A 354 -13.77 77.22 -10.55
C GLU A 354 -12.79 78.12 -9.79
#